data_AF-A0A7X0VBZ6-F1
#
_entry.id   AF-A0A7X0VBZ6-F1
#
_cell.length_a   1.000
_cell.length_b   1.000
_cell.length_c   1.000
_cell.angle_alpha   90.00
_cell.angle_beta   90.00
_cell.angle_gamma   90.00
#
_symmetry.space_group_name_H-M   'P 1'
#
loop_
_entity.id
_entity.type
_entity.pdbx_description
1 polymer ?
#
loop_
_entity_poly.entity_id
_entity_poly.type
_entity_poly.pdbx_seq_one_letter_code
_entity_poly.pdbx_strand_id
1 'polypeptide(L)'
;MESARFWELVDVLGGVADDRTVPRLEAVLVESGESEEFLDLVEDKVRQLLTACTVPPSHAGDTAEWLAAAVVASGRSRYEHVLSAGGPLDPDDWAWAEAEHLLVAGFLTDLEQVGLTLQWKSRQVPVGVETSWRPDDDAGDDPGLPLVATTDEAWEAALGVLLDDEEFAARRARLHGIALHVVVRDVEEMEISAWEGAGEDEDDTSGDDDSAEGVVSDVVLVVPVAMVVAEESRVEAYLQAVVTLITSVQDGLEPE
;
A
#
# COMPACT_ATOMS: atom_id res chain seq x y z
N MET A 1 -11.02 4.56 20.89
CA MET A 1 -11.99 5.54 20.35
C MET A 1 -13.45 5.12 20.63
N GLU A 2 -14.36 6.06 20.88
CA GLU A 2 -15.81 5.75 21.01
C GLU A 2 -16.49 5.68 19.62
N SER A 3 -17.51 4.82 19.45
CA SER A 3 -18.18 4.66 18.14
C SER A 3 -18.79 5.96 17.58
N ALA A 4 -19.09 6.96 18.40
CA ALA A 4 -19.55 8.26 17.92
C ALA A 4 -18.43 9.05 17.24
N ARG A 5 -17.21 9.02 17.81
CA ARG A 5 -16.02 9.69 17.29
C ARG A 5 -15.59 9.14 15.94
N PHE A 6 -15.66 7.82 15.76
CA PHE A 6 -15.43 7.17 14.45
C PHE A 6 -16.31 7.77 13.35
N TRP A 7 -17.61 7.90 13.61
CA TRP A 7 -18.52 8.45 12.61
C TRP A 7 -18.32 9.96 12.38
N GLU A 8 -17.93 10.72 13.40
CA GLU A 8 -17.54 12.13 13.22
C GLU A 8 -16.30 12.27 12.31
N LEU A 9 -15.36 11.34 12.38
CA LEU A 9 -14.21 11.28 11.48
C LEU A 9 -14.65 10.93 10.06
N VAL A 10 -15.48 9.89 9.89
CA VAL A 10 -16.06 9.54 8.58
C VAL A 10 -16.87 10.71 7.98
N ASP A 11 -17.56 11.51 8.79
CA ASP A 11 -18.31 12.69 8.35
C ASP A 11 -17.41 13.77 7.73
N VAL A 12 -16.09 13.74 7.93
CA VAL A 12 -15.12 14.61 7.23
C VAL A 12 -15.18 14.39 5.71
N LEU A 13 -15.50 13.17 5.27
CA LEU A 13 -15.68 12.86 3.87
C LEU A 13 -16.91 13.55 3.26
N GLY A 14 -17.87 14.00 4.09
CA GLY A 14 -19.08 14.66 3.60
C GLY A 14 -19.94 13.78 2.69
N GLY A 15 -19.77 12.46 2.77
CA GLY A 15 -20.47 11.47 1.95
C GLY A 15 -19.89 11.23 0.56
N VAL A 16 -18.71 11.78 0.24
CA VAL A 16 -17.99 11.51 -1.01
C VAL A 16 -16.51 11.35 -0.71
N ALA A 17 -15.91 10.25 -1.18
CA ALA A 17 -14.46 10.09 -1.19
C ALA A 17 -13.90 10.61 -2.52
N ASP A 18 -13.13 11.69 -2.46
CA ASP A 18 -12.46 12.30 -3.61
C ASP A 18 -11.10 12.91 -3.19
N ASP A 19 -10.36 13.43 -4.17
CA ASP A 19 -9.03 14.05 -3.99
C ASP A 19 -8.99 15.23 -3.00
N ARG A 20 -10.16 15.72 -2.55
CA ARG A 20 -10.27 16.84 -1.61
C ARG A 20 -10.67 16.38 -0.22
N THR A 21 -11.52 15.37 -0.13
CA THR A 21 -12.09 14.90 1.13
C THR A 21 -11.19 13.86 1.80
N VAL A 22 -10.52 13.01 1.02
CA VAL A 22 -9.61 11.98 1.54
C VAL A 22 -8.40 12.58 2.25
N PRO A 23 -7.60 13.49 1.64
CA PRO A 23 -6.45 14.08 2.33
C PRO A 23 -6.84 14.89 3.58
N ARG A 24 -8.09 15.38 3.61
CA ARG A 24 -8.62 16.09 4.77
C ARG A 24 -8.92 15.15 5.93
N LEU A 25 -9.44 13.96 5.68
CA LEU A 25 -9.63 12.95 6.72
C LEU A 25 -8.28 12.46 7.26
N GLU A 26 -7.33 12.18 6.37
CA GLU A 26 -5.94 11.82 6.74
C GLU A 26 -5.30 12.88 7.64
N ALA A 27 -5.34 14.16 7.22
CA ALA A 27 -4.80 15.25 8.02
C ALA A 27 -5.41 15.32 9.42
N VAL A 28 -6.73 15.10 9.54
CA VAL A 28 -7.41 15.10 10.85
C VAL A 28 -6.97 13.92 11.72
N LEU A 29 -6.82 12.73 11.14
CA LEU A 29 -6.38 11.52 11.86
C LEU A 29 -4.92 11.65 12.33
N VAL A 30 -4.05 12.19 11.49
CA VAL A 30 -2.65 12.47 11.82
C VAL A 30 -2.55 13.54 12.91
N GLU A 31 -3.31 14.64 12.80
CA GLU A 31 -3.31 15.72 13.79
C GLU A 31 -3.85 15.26 15.16
N SER A 32 -4.81 14.34 15.19
CA SER A 32 -5.39 13.82 16.43
C SER A 32 -4.65 12.62 17.01
N GLY A 33 -3.78 11.97 16.23
CA GLY A 33 -3.09 10.72 16.61
C GLY A 33 -4.06 9.53 16.76
N GLU A 34 -5.18 9.56 16.04
CA GLU A 34 -6.26 8.57 16.16
C GLU A 34 -6.23 7.50 15.04
N SER A 35 -5.20 7.48 14.18
CA SER A 35 -5.12 6.60 13.00
C SER A 35 -5.29 5.10 13.33
N GLU A 36 -4.49 4.58 14.27
CA GLU A 36 -4.56 3.16 14.65
C GLU A 36 -5.93 2.81 15.25
N GLU A 37 -6.44 3.63 16.19
CA GLU A 37 -7.75 3.40 16.80
C GLU A 37 -8.91 3.51 15.80
N PHE A 38 -8.73 4.30 14.73
CA PHE A 38 -9.69 4.41 13.64
C PHE A 38 -9.72 3.12 12.82
N LEU A 39 -8.56 2.58 12.44
CA LEU A 39 -8.45 1.32 11.69
C LEU A 39 -9.01 0.13 12.47
N ASP A 40 -8.69 0.00 13.77
CA ASP A 40 -9.27 -1.00 14.66
C ASP A 40 -10.81 -0.96 14.64
N LEU A 41 -11.39 0.25 14.65
CA LEU A 41 -12.83 0.42 14.59
C LEU A 41 -13.39 0.09 13.21
N VAL A 42 -12.68 0.38 12.12
CA VAL A 42 -13.08 -0.05 10.76
C VAL A 42 -13.17 -1.58 10.71
N GLU A 43 -12.17 -2.30 11.22
CA GLU A 43 -12.20 -3.76 11.29
C GLU A 43 -13.39 -4.29 12.09
N ASP A 44 -13.67 -3.67 13.24
CA ASP A 44 -14.82 -4.01 14.08
C ASP A 44 -16.15 -3.83 13.32
N LYS A 45 -16.28 -2.77 12.51
CA LYS A 45 -17.46 -2.54 11.66
C LYS A 45 -17.55 -3.56 10.52
N VAL A 46 -16.44 -3.87 9.86
CA VAL A 46 -16.40 -4.92 8.82
C VAL A 46 -16.83 -6.27 9.41
N ARG A 47 -16.31 -6.64 10.58
CA ARG A 47 -16.66 -7.89 11.27
C ARG A 47 -18.15 -7.96 11.62
N GLN A 48 -18.72 -6.85 12.12
CA GLN A 48 -20.16 -6.75 12.40
C GLN A 48 -20.98 -6.92 11.12
N LEU A 49 -20.58 -6.26 10.04
CA LEU A 49 -21.24 -6.36 8.75
C LEU A 49 -21.22 -7.79 8.21
N LEU A 50 -20.06 -8.45 8.20
CA LEU A 50 -19.92 -9.84 7.73
C LEU A 50 -20.64 -10.86 8.62
N THR A 51 -20.95 -10.51 9.87
CA THR A 51 -21.77 -11.36 10.75
C THR A 51 -23.26 -11.29 10.36
N ALA A 52 -23.73 -10.14 9.87
CA ALA A 52 -25.13 -9.89 9.55
C ALA A 52 -25.47 -10.03 8.04
N CYS A 53 -24.47 -9.86 7.18
CA CYS A 53 -24.61 -9.74 5.74
C CYS A 53 -23.68 -10.72 5.00
N THR A 54 -24.02 -11.02 3.75
CA THR A 54 -23.18 -11.84 2.86
C THR A 54 -22.66 -11.00 1.70
N VAL A 55 -21.35 -11.07 1.43
CA VAL A 55 -20.77 -10.41 0.26
C VAL A 55 -21.24 -11.12 -1.03
N PRO A 56 -21.75 -10.38 -2.03
CA PRO A 56 -22.24 -10.99 -3.26
C PRO A 56 -21.08 -11.62 -4.07
N PRO A 57 -21.34 -12.70 -4.83
CA PRO A 57 -20.31 -13.39 -5.61
C PRO A 57 -19.57 -12.52 -6.63
N SER A 58 -20.21 -11.43 -7.10
CA SER A 58 -19.58 -10.45 -7.99
C SER A 58 -18.41 -9.70 -7.36
N HIS A 59 -18.35 -9.69 -6.03
CA HIS A 59 -17.36 -9.02 -5.18
C HIS A 59 -16.70 -10.01 -4.19
N ALA A 60 -16.86 -11.33 -4.43
CA ALA A 60 -16.33 -12.36 -3.54
C ALA A 60 -14.80 -12.56 -3.63
N GLY A 61 -14.14 -11.84 -4.55
CA GLY A 61 -12.68 -11.75 -4.67
C GLY A 61 -12.09 -10.51 -3.99
N ASP A 62 -12.94 -9.62 -3.46
CA ASP A 62 -12.48 -8.36 -2.89
C ASP A 62 -11.87 -8.58 -1.51
N THR A 63 -10.74 -7.92 -1.26
CA THR A 63 -9.95 -8.07 -0.03
C THR A 63 -10.67 -7.46 1.17
N ALA A 64 -10.19 -7.74 2.39
CA ALA A 64 -10.70 -7.11 3.62
C ALA A 64 -10.65 -5.57 3.54
N GLU A 65 -9.70 -5.03 2.77
CA GLU A 65 -9.50 -3.60 2.52
C GLU A 65 -10.67 -3.00 1.72
N TRP A 66 -11.21 -3.71 0.74
CA TRP A 66 -12.40 -3.25 0.00
C TRP A 66 -13.62 -3.12 0.89
N LEU A 67 -13.83 -4.07 1.80
CA LEU A 67 -14.92 -3.99 2.77
C LEU A 67 -14.69 -2.85 3.78
N ALA A 68 -13.45 -2.64 4.20
CA ALA A 68 -13.06 -1.53 5.07
C ALA A 68 -13.33 -0.18 4.39
N ALA A 69 -12.92 -0.03 3.13
CA ALA A 69 -13.14 1.16 2.30
C ALA A 69 -14.63 1.43 2.14
N ALA A 70 -15.39 0.38 1.87
CA ALA A 70 -16.80 0.52 1.63
C ALA A 70 -17.60 0.82 2.91
N VAL A 71 -17.16 0.35 4.08
CA VAL A 71 -17.70 0.79 5.37
C VAL A 71 -17.48 2.28 5.59
N VAL A 72 -16.25 2.76 5.38
CA VAL A 72 -15.90 4.19 5.54
C VAL A 72 -16.70 5.04 4.55
N ALA A 73 -16.70 4.67 3.27
CA ALA A 73 -17.42 5.39 2.23
C ALA A 73 -18.94 5.43 2.43
N SER A 74 -19.53 4.36 2.99
CA SER A 74 -20.98 4.30 3.19
C SER A 74 -21.50 5.32 4.20
N GLY A 75 -20.67 5.73 5.17
CA GLY A 75 -21.08 6.58 6.27
C GLY A 75 -22.10 5.91 7.21
N ARG A 76 -22.37 6.58 8.33
CA ARG A 76 -23.11 5.99 9.46
C ARG A 76 -24.50 5.50 9.08
N SER A 77 -25.30 6.36 8.44
CA SER A 77 -26.71 6.07 8.20
C SER A 77 -26.91 4.89 7.25
N ARG A 78 -26.07 4.76 6.21
CA ARG A 78 -26.13 3.65 5.26
C ARG A 78 -25.62 2.36 5.91
N TYR A 79 -24.50 2.42 6.63
CA TYR A 79 -23.97 1.28 7.39
C TYR A 79 -25.03 0.72 8.36
N GLU A 80 -25.63 1.57 9.21
CA GLU A 80 -26.65 1.13 10.18
C GLU A 80 -27.90 0.58 9.49
N HIS A 81 -28.33 1.19 8.38
CA HIS A 81 -29.49 0.73 7.62
C HIS A 81 -29.28 -0.69 7.08
N VAL A 82 -28.16 -0.93 6.38
CA VAL A 82 -27.87 -2.23 5.78
C VAL A 82 -27.61 -3.29 6.84
N LEU A 83 -26.88 -2.95 7.90
CA LEU A 83 -26.66 -3.84 9.04
C LEU A 83 -27.99 -4.29 9.66
N SER A 84 -28.99 -3.38 9.73
CA SER A 84 -30.32 -3.70 10.25
C SER A 84 -31.18 -4.53 9.28
N ALA A 85 -31.00 -4.36 7.97
CA ALA A 85 -31.72 -5.11 6.95
C ALA A 85 -31.23 -6.56 6.87
N GLY A 86 -29.90 -6.76 6.98
CA GLY A 86 -29.25 -8.06 6.88
C GLY A 86 -29.37 -8.69 5.49
N GLY A 87 -28.69 -9.83 5.29
CA GLY A 87 -28.70 -10.55 4.01
C GLY A 87 -27.63 -10.09 3.02
N PRO A 88 -27.76 -10.40 1.72
CA PRO A 88 -26.73 -10.06 0.75
C PRO A 88 -26.51 -8.55 0.62
N LEU A 89 -25.25 -8.11 0.63
CA LEU A 89 -24.92 -6.72 0.29
C LEU A 89 -25.30 -6.50 -1.17
N ASP A 90 -26.08 -5.45 -1.43
CA ASP A 90 -26.40 -5.02 -2.78
C ASP A 90 -25.28 -4.10 -3.28
N PRO A 91 -24.61 -4.44 -4.40
CA PRO A 91 -23.63 -3.57 -5.01
C PRO A 91 -24.15 -2.18 -5.39
N ASP A 92 -25.44 -2.05 -5.70
CA ASP A 92 -26.01 -0.76 -6.15
C ASP A 92 -26.39 0.16 -4.98
N ASP A 93 -26.68 -0.41 -3.80
CA ASP A 93 -27.06 0.36 -2.60
C ASP A 93 -25.86 0.73 -1.72
N TRP A 94 -24.72 0.09 -1.95
CA TRP A 94 -23.51 0.24 -1.15
C TRP A 94 -22.49 1.12 -1.87
N ALA A 95 -21.65 1.83 -1.11
CA ALA A 95 -20.74 2.87 -1.62
C ALA A 95 -19.46 2.28 -2.23
N TRP A 96 -19.58 1.31 -3.15
CA TRP A 96 -18.43 0.59 -3.72
C TRP A 96 -17.58 1.46 -4.63
N ALA A 97 -18.20 2.34 -5.43
CA ALA A 97 -17.44 3.27 -6.27
C ALA A 97 -16.61 4.24 -5.42
N GLU A 98 -17.16 4.71 -4.30
CA GLU A 98 -16.44 5.55 -3.35
C GLU A 98 -15.38 4.76 -2.55
N ALA A 99 -15.62 3.46 -2.30
CA ALA A 99 -14.63 2.57 -1.72
C ALA A 99 -13.40 2.41 -2.62
N GLU A 100 -13.61 2.23 -3.92
CA GLU A 100 -12.54 2.17 -4.92
C GLU A 100 -11.68 3.45 -4.88
N HIS A 101 -12.31 4.63 -4.82
CA HIS A 101 -11.57 5.88 -4.69
C HIS A 101 -10.77 5.98 -3.39
N LEU A 102 -11.27 5.46 -2.26
CA LEU A 102 -10.50 5.41 -1.01
C LEU A 102 -9.29 4.47 -1.12
N LEU A 103 -9.41 3.36 -1.85
CA LEU A 103 -8.31 2.44 -2.09
C LEU A 103 -7.26 3.04 -3.03
N VAL A 104 -7.70 3.66 -4.13
CA VAL A 104 -6.81 4.36 -5.08
C VAL A 104 -6.08 5.50 -4.39
N ALA A 105 -6.75 6.21 -3.47
CA ALA A 105 -6.14 7.29 -2.70
C ALA A 105 -5.22 6.80 -1.55
N GLY A 106 -5.10 5.48 -1.34
CA GLY A 106 -4.24 4.90 -0.31
C GLY A 106 -4.76 5.05 1.13
N PHE A 107 -6.03 5.42 1.31
CA PHE A 107 -6.60 5.79 2.62
C PHE A 107 -6.62 4.65 3.64
N LEU A 108 -6.60 3.40 3.16
CA LEU A 108 -6.66 2.19 4.01
C LEU A 108 -5.47 1.25 3.80
N THR A 109 -4.52 1.63 2.95
CA THR A 109 -3.28 0.89 2.76
C THR A 109 -2.20 1.51 3.64
N ASP A 110 -2.26 1.21 4.94
CA ASP A 110 -1.18 1.55 5.90
C ASP A 110 0.14 0.82 5.62
N LEU A 111 0.25 0.11 4.49
CA LEU A 111 1.48 -0.50 3.98
C LEU A 111 2.06 0.20 2.73
N GLU A 112 1.34 1.16 2.13
CA GLU A 112 1.84 1.96 1.00
C GLU A 112 2.41 3.32 1.41
N GLN A 113 2.21 3.76 2.66
CA GLN A 113 2.66 5.09 3.13
C GLN A 113 4.17 5.33 3.01
N VAL A 114 4.98 4.26 2.94
CA VAL A 114 6.42 4.37 2.76
C VAL A 114 6.84 4.32 1.28
N GLY A 115 5.90 4.00 0.37
CA GLY A 115 6.17 3.74 -1.05
C GLY A 115 7.26 2.70 -1.24
N LEU A 116 7.26 1.67 -0.38
CA LEU A 116 8.18 0.53 -0.38
C LEU A 116 7.38 -0.75 -0.55
N THR A 117 7.77 -1.58 -1.50
CA THR A 117 7.13 -2.87 -1.76
C THR A 117 8.10 -4.02 -1.50
N LEU A 118 7.65 -5.07 -0.82
CA LEU A 118 8.40 -6.32 -0.67
C LEU A 118 7.83 -7.40 -1.59
N GLN A 119 8.70 -8.10 -2.32
CA GLN A 119 8.35 -9.29 -3.09
C GLN A 119 9.29 -10.45 -2.76
N TRP A 120 8.73 -11.62 -2.43
CA TRP A 120 9.51 -12.83 -2.18
C TRP A 120 9.47 -13.78 -3.38
N LYS A 121 10.58 -13.84 -4.14
CA LYS A 121 10.73 -14.65 -5.36
C LYS A 121 11.81 -15.71 -5.21
N SER A 122 11.74 -16.48 -4.13
CA SER A 122 12.66 -17.58 -3.83
C SER A 122 11.93 -18.79 -3.26
N ARG A 123 12.47 -19.99 -3.53
CA ARG A 123 11.98 -21.24 -2.92
C ARG A 123 12.30 -21.34 -1.43
N GLN A 124 13.25 -20.56 -0.93
CA GLN A 124 13.72 -20.63 0.44
C GLN A 124 12.89 -19.76 1.37
N VAL A 125 11.59 -20.05 1.50
CA VAL A 125 10.64 -19.23 2.29
C VAL A 125 10.81 -19.55 3.80
N PRO A 126 11.18 -18.57 4.65
CA PRO A 126 11.25 -18.75 6.10
C PRO A 126 9.88 -19.00 6.72
N VAL A 127 9.89 -19.49 7.96
CA VAL A 127 8.66 -19.52 8.77
C VAL A 127 8.16 -18.10 9.02
N GLY A 128 6.85 -17.91 8.83
CA GLY A 128 6.16 -16.63 9.00
C GLY A 128 6.14 -15.75 7.75
N VAL A 129 6.72 -16.21 6.63
CA VAL A 129 6.62 -15.53 5.34
C VAL A 129 5.57 -16.25 4.49
N GLU A 130 4.59 -15.51 3.97
CA GLU A 130 3.68 -16.00 2.94
C GLU A 130 3.97 -15.29 1.62
N THR A 131 3.94 -16.03 0.51
CA THR A 131 4.16 -15.47 -0.83
C THR A 131 3.30 -16.19 -1.85
N SER A 132 2.77 -15.42 -2.80
CA SER A 132 2.05 -15.93 -3.97
C SER A 132 2.98 -16.43 -5.08
N TRP A 133 4.29 -16.22 -4.95
CA TRP A 133 5.27 -16.56 -5.98
C TRP A 133 5.28 -18.04 -6.30
N ARG A 134 5.35 -18.35 -7.59
CA ARG A 134 5.48 -19.72 -8.10
C ARG A 134 6.83 -19.87 -8.81
N PRO A 135 7.55 -20.98 -8.60
CA PRO A 135 8.86 -21.17 -9.24
C PRO A 135 8.84 -21.24 -10.77
N ASP A 136 7.67 -21.43 -11.36
CA ASP A 136 7.46 -21.50 -12.81
C ASP A 136 7.09 -20.11 -13.40
N ASP A 137 7.01 -19.08 -12.56
CA ASP A 137 6.74 -17.70 -12.94
C ASP A 137 8.07 -17.01 -13.32
N ASP A 138 8.23 -16.71 -14.61
CA ASP A 138 9.45 -16.16 -15.21
C ASP A 138 9.39 -14.66 -15.47
N ALA A 139 8.39 -13.97 -14.91
CA ALA A 139 8.13 -12.54 -15.08
C ALA A 139 9.32 -11.60 -14.71
N GLY A 140 10.43 -12.11 -14.20
CA GLY A 140 11.59 -11.28 -13.85
C GLY A 140 11.28 -10.35 -12.68
N ASP A 141 11.85 -9.15 -12.69
CA ASP A 141 11.72 -8.12 -11.65
C ASP A 141 11.18 -6.80 -12.20
N ASP A 142 10.49 -6.88 -13.35
CA ASP A 142 9.85 -5.73 -13.99
C ASP A 142 8.71 -5.20 -13.10
N PRO A 143 8.77 -3.94 -12.64
CA PRO A 143 7.74 -3.35 -11.80
C PRO A 143 6.41 -3.11 -12.55
N GLY A 144 6.42 -3.11 -13.89
CA GLY A 144 5.21 -3.00 -14.72
C GLY A 144 4.39 -4.30 -14.82
N LEU A 145 4.88 -5.40 -14.24
CA LEU A 145 4.14 -6.66 -14.15
C LEU A 145 3.43 -6.80 -12.79
N PRO A 146 2.40 -7.66 -12.69
CA PRO A 146 1.69 -7.87 -11.43
C PRO A 146 2.64 -8.25 -10.29
N LEU A 147 2.54 -7.51 -9.17
CA LEU A 147 3.38 -7.73 -8.00
C LEU A 147 3.13 -9.10 -7.37
N VAL A 148 4.20 -9.71 -6.88
CA VAL A 148 4.13 -10.91 -6.04
C VAL A 148 3.69 -10.51 -4.65
N ALA A 149 2.42 -10.76 -4.33
CA ALA A 149 1.88 -10.59 -2.98
C ALA A 149 2.73 -11.38 -1.97
N THR A 150 3.25 -10.68 -0.97
CA THR A 150 4.17 -11.19 0.06
C THR A 150 3.81 -10.58 1.41
N THR A 151 3.77 -11.39 2.46
CA THR A 151 3.60 -10.95 3.84
C THR A 151 4.73 -11.51 4.71
N ASP A 152 5.30 -10.66 5.58
CA ASP A 152 6.29 -11.04 6.58
C ASP A 152 6.21 -10.07 7.77
N GLU A 153 5.92 -10.56 8.97
CA GLU A 153 5.86 -9.74 10.19
C GLU A 153 7.17 -8.96 10.43
N ALA A 154 8.31 -9.50 10.00
CA ALA A 154 9.59 -8.82 10.14
C ALA A 154 9.74 -7.62 9.17
N TRP A 155 9.05 -7.65 8.02
CA TRP A 155 8.99 -6.53 7.10
C TRP A 155 8.16 -5.39 7.68
N GLU A 156 6.97 -5.71 8.20
CA GLU A 156 6.10 -4.75 8.88
C GLU A 156 6.80 -4.08 10.07
N ALA A 157 7.51 -4.88 10.89
CA ALA A 157 8.32 -4.35 11.99
C ALA A 157 9.46 -3.44 11.51
N ALA A 158 10.11 -3.77 10.39
CA ALA A 158 11.15 -2.91 9.81
C ALA A 158 10.56 -1.58 9.30
N LEU A 159 9.40 -1.61 8.63
CA LEU A 159 8.69 -0.40 8.22
C LEU A 159 8.30 0.47 9.41
N GLY A 160 7.81 -0.12 10.51
CA GLY A 160 7.52 0.61 11.74
C GLY A 160 8.74 1.35 12.31
N VAL A 161 9.91 0.70 12.33
CA VAL A 161 11.17 1.35 12.75
C VAL A 161 11.55 2.52 11.83
N LEU A 162 11.33 2.39 10.52
CA LEU A 162 11.67 3.44 9.54
C LEU A 162 10.70 4.63 9.60
N LEU A 163 9.42 4.38 9.85
CA LEU A 163 8.40 5.41 10.01
C LEU A 163 8.68 6.32 11.22
N ASP A 164 9.26 5.76 12.28
CA ASP A 164 9.70 6.51 13.46
C ASP A 164 11.02 7.28 13.25
N ASP A 165 11.71 7.10 12.12
CA ASP A 165 12.99 7.75 11.81
C ASP A 165 12.80 9.02 10.96
N GLU A 166 13.00 10.19 11.59
CA GLU A 166 12.90 11.50 10.93
C GLU A 166 13.89 11.66 9.76
N GLU A 167 15.09 11.06 9.84
CA GLU A 167 16.09 11.13 8.77
C GLU A 167 15.63 10.31 7.57
N PHE A 168 15.07 9.12 7.82
CA PHE A 168 14.46 8.31 6.79
C PHE A 168 13.31 9.05 6.10
N ALA A 169 12.38 9.63 6.86
CA ALA A 169 11.26 10.39 6.30
C ALA A 169 11.75 11.56 5.42
N ALA A 170 12.76 12.30 5.88
CA ALA A 170 13.36 13.39 5.11
C ALA A 170 14.05 12.92 3.81
N ARG A 171 14.72 11.76 3.84
CA ARG A 171 15.34 11.17 2.65
C ARG A 171 14.29 10.65 1.67
N ARG A 172 13.27 9.96 2.17
CA ARG A 172 12.16 9.42 1.36
C ARG A 172 11.39 10.52 0.65
N ALA A 173 11.15 11.64 1.32
CA ALA A 173 10.46 12.80 0.74
C ALA A 173 11.20 13.42 -0.46
N ARG A 174 12.53 13.28 -0.55
CA ARG A 174 13.31 13.74 -1.73
C ARG A 174 13.15 12.84 -2.95
N LEU A 175 12.73 11.59 -2.75
CA LEU A 175 12.48 10.60 -3.78
C LEU A 175 10.99 10.57 -4.18
N HIS A 176 10.29 11.70 -4.03
CA HIS A 176 8.86 11.81 -4.30
C HIS A 176 8.56 11.35 -5.74
N GLY A 177 7.55 10.49 -5.89
CA GLY A 177 7.14 9.95 -7.20
C GLY A 177 7.93 8.73 -7.69
N ILE A 178 8.97 8.29 -6.96
CA ILE A 178 9.69 7.05 -7.25
C ILE A 178 9.15 5.93 -6.35
N ALA A 179 8.67 4.85 -6.97
CA ALA A 179 8.32 3.60 -6.29
C ALA A 179 9.57 2.75 -6.03
N LEU A 180 9.69 2.24 -4.81
CA LEU A 180 10.88 1.53 -4.36
C LEU A 180 10.52 0.08 -4.03
N HIS A 181 11.18 -0.87 -4.69
CA HIS A 181 10.87 -2.29 -4.59
C HIS A 181 12.05 -3.05 -4.01
N VAL A 182 11.80 -3.88 -3.01
CA VAL A 182 12.75 -4.86 -2.46
C VAL A 182 12.30 -6.25 -2.89
N VAL A 183 13.14 -6.95 -3.64
CA VAL A 183 12.82 -8.28 -4.17
C VAL A 183 13.81 -9.31 -3.65
N VAL A 184 13.34 -10.27 -2.86
CA VAL A 184 14.19 -11.33 -2.30
C VAL A 184 14.31 -12.49 -3.31
N ARG A 185 15.52 -12.80 -3.77
CA ARG A 185 15.80 -13.84 -4.79
C ARG A 185 16.98 -14.73 -4.45
N ASP A 186 17.07 -15.87 -5.12
CA ASP A 186 18.25 -16.73 -5.13
C ASP A 186 19.37 -16.13 -6.01
N VAL A 187 19.93 -15.00 -5.59
CA VAL A 187 21.10 -14.32 -6.20
C VAL A 187 22.30 -14.30 -5.24
N GLU A 188 23.51 -14.06 -5.75
CA GLU A 188 24.74 -14.04 -4.94
C GLU A 188 24.97 -12.69 -4.26
N GLU A 189 24.68 -11.58 -4.96
CA GLU A 189 24.93 -10.21 -4.50
C GLU A 189 23.68 -9.36 -4.68
N MET A 190 23.62 -8.21 -3.99
CA MET A 190 22.55 -7.24 -4.21
C MET A 190 22.68 -6.60 -5.59
N GLU A 191 21.57 -6.45 -6.30
CA GLU A 191 21.52 -5.83 -7.61
C GLU A 191 20.45 -4.74 -7.63
N ILE A 192 20.80 -3.54 -8.09
CA ILE A 192 19.87 -2.43 -8.21
C ILE A 192 19.58 -2.14 -9.69
N SER A 193 18.32 -1.94 -10.03
CA SER A 193 17.86 -1.60 -11.37
C SER A 193 16.88 -0.44 -11.31
N ALA A 194 17.12 0.60 -12.11
CA ALA A 194 16.22 1.71 -12.29
C ALA A 194 15.39 1.51 -13.57
N TRP A 195 14.11 1.83 -13.49
CA TRP A 195 13.15 1.69 -14.57
C TRP A 195 12.50 3.04 -14.85
N GLU A 196 12.42 3.38 -16.13
CA GLU A 196 11.75 4.59 -16.59
C GLU A 196 10.25 4.34 -16.62
N GLY A 197 9.49 5.33 -16.16
CA GLY A 197 8.03 5.25 -16.24
C GLY A 197 7.58 5.23 -17.69
N ALA A 198 6.59 4.39 -18.00
CA ALA A 198 5.81 4.63 -19.19
C ALA A 198 5.07 5.96 -18.97
N GLY A 199 5.60 7.05 -19.50
CA GLY A 199 4.92 8.35 -19.43
C GLY A 199 3.50 8.16 -19.91
N GLU A 200 2.52 8.40 -19.04
CA GLU A 200 1.11 8.49 -19.44
C GLU A 200 0.93 9.80 -20.22
N ASP A 201 1.53 9.88 -21.41
CA ASP A 201 1.15 10.84 -22.43
C ASP A 201 -0.04 10.27 -23.21
N GLU A 202 -1.18 10.11 -22.54
CA GLU A 202 -2.49 9.94 -23.17
C GLU A 202 -3.36 11.19 -22.95
N ASP A 203 -2.85 12.36 -23.33
CA ASP A 203 -3.60 13.44 -24.01
C ASP A 203 -2.81 14.75 -23.90
N ASP A 204 -1.95 15.04 -24.88
CA ASP A 204 -1.79 16.45 -25.26
C ASP A 204 -1.55 16.65 -26.75
N THR A 205 -2.60 17.13 -27.40
CA THR A 205 -2.58 17.60 -28.77
C THR A 205 -2.11 19.06 -28.78
N SER A 206 -0.84 19.30 -28.44
CA SER A 206 -0.09 20.52 -28.77
C SER A 206 1.37 20.28 -28.36
N GLY A 207 2.32 20.10 -29.27
CA GLY A 207 2.86 21.18 -30.07
C GLY A 207 3.97 21.90 -29.29
N ASP A 208 5.22 21.44 -29.52
CA ASP A 208 6.51 22.00 -29.06
C ASP A 208 6.81 21.98 -27.54
N ASP A 209 7.48 20.93 -27.06
CA ASP A 209 8.76 21.08 -26.33
C ASP A 209 9.50 19.72 -26.21
N ASP A 210 10.80 19.71 -26.46
CA ASP A 210 11.71 18.59 -26.24
C ASP A 210 11.80 18.27 -24.73
N SER A 211 11.88 16.98 -24.36
CA SER A 211 12.42 16.42 -23.08
C SER A 211 11.45 15.94 -21.99
N ALA A 212 10.65 14.90 -22.27
CA ALA A 212 10.08 14.04 -21.22
C ALA A 212 10.51 12.56 -21.36
N GLU A 213 11.62 12.28 -22.05
CA GLU A 213 12.25 10.96 -22.07
C GLU A 213 13.12 10.77 -20.80
N GLY A 214 12.90 9.69 -20.05
CA GLY A 214 13.90 9.18 -19.10
C GLY A 214 13.73 9.47 -17.60
N VAL A 215 12.53 9.81 -17.11
CA VAL A 215 12.32 9.98 -15.67
C VAL A 215 12.14 8.59 -15.03
N VAL A 216 13.05 8.24 -14.11
CA VAL A 216 12.97 7.02 -13.30
C VAL A 216 11.70 7.06 -12.45
N SER A 217 10.79 6.12 -12.65
CA SER A 217 9.57 5.97 -11.85
C SER A 217 9.70 4.87 -10.81
N ASP A 218 10.51 3.85 -11.09
CA ASP A 218 10.62 2.66 -10.26
C ASP A 218 12.09 2.28 -10.07
N VAL A 219 12.44 1.91 -8.85
CA VAL A 219 13.76 1.34 -8.55
C VAL A 219 13.60 0.04 -7.79
N VAL A 220 14.22 -1.00 -8.31
CA VAL A 220 14.15 -2.35 -7.79
C VAL A 220 15.52 -2.74 -7.24
N LEU A 221 15.57 -3.07 -5.94
CA LEU A 221 16.70 -3.72 -5.30
C LEU A 221 16.41 -5.21 -5.14
N VAL A 222 17.15 -6.03 -5.87
CA VAL A 222 17.18 -7.48 -5.67
C VAL A 222 18.13 -7.79 -4.51
N VAL A 223 17.63 -8.50 -3.50
CA VAL A 223 18.35 -8.87 -2.29
C VAL A 223 18.56 -10.39 -2.28
N PRO A 224 19.80 -10.88 -2.01
CA PRO A 224 20.06 -12.30 -1.81
C PRO A 224 19.19 -12.87 -0.69
N VAL A 225 18.48 -13.96 -0.99
CA VAL A 225 17.71 -14.69 0.03
C VAL A 225 18.62 -15.20 1.14
N ALA A 226 19.87 -15.54 0.82
CA ALA A 226 20.87 -15.95 1.80
C ALA A 226 21.13 -14.85 2.84
N MET A 227 21.06 -13.57 2.48
CA MET A 227 21.19 -12.48 3.43
C MET A 227 19.99 -12.46 4.39
N VAL A 228 18.77 -12.46 3.86
CA VAL A 228 17.56 -12.38 4.69
C VAL A 228 17.41 -13.62 5.59
N VAL A 229 17.79 -14.81 5.11
CA VAL A 229 17.65 -16.07 5.86
C VAL A 229 18.80 -16.30 6.84
N ALA A 230 20.02 -15.82 6.56
CA ALA A 230 21.19 -16.08 7.41
C ALA A 230 21.32 -15.08 8.56
N GLU A 231 20.73 -13.90 8.47
CA GLU A 231 20.75 -12.93 9.56
C GLU A 231 20.04 -13.45 10.81
N GLU A 232 20.56 -13.09 11.99
CA GLU A 232 19.89 -13.39 13.27
C GLU A 232 18.54 -12.67 13.37
N SER A 233 18.37 -11.59 12.61
CA SER A 233 17.15 -10.78 12.52
C SER A 233 16.80 -10.41 11.08
N ARG A 234 15.65 -10.90 10.58
CA ARG A 234 15.11 -10.47 9.26
C ARG A 234 14.79 -8.97 9.23
N VAL A 235 14.40 -8.40 10.38
CA VAL A 235 14.13 -6.96 10.51
C VAL A 235 15.39 -6.17 10.13
N GLU A 236 16.56 -6.55 10.66
CA GLU A 236 17.82 -5.87 10.37
C GLU A 236 18.22 -6.03 8.89
N ALA A 237 18.00 -7.22 8.30
CA ALA A 237 18.23 -7.44 6.88
C ALA A 237 17.38 -6.50 6.01
N TYR A 238 16.09 -6.34 6.35
CA TYR A 238 15.20 -5.43 5.62
C TYR A 238 15.56 -3.96 5.80
N LEU A 239 15.89 -3.53 7.01
CA LEU A 239 16.39 -2.18 7.27
C LEU A 239 17.63 -1.88 6.43
N GLN A 240 18.59 -2.82 6.40
CA GLN A 240 19.80 -2.66 5.58
C GLN A 240 19.47 -2.59 4.09
N ALA A 241 18.56 -3.43 3.59
CA ALA A 241 18.13 -3.41 2.19
C ALA A 241 17.50 -2.05 1.82
N VAL A 242 16.58 -1.55 2.65
CA VAL A 242 15.90 -0.27 2.40
C VAL A 242 16.89 0.91 2.45
N VAL A 243 17.79 0.94 3.43
CA VAL A 243 18.84 1.97 3.52
C VAL A 243 19.74 1.94 2.28
N THR A 244 20.11 0.74 1.82
CA THR A 244 20.92 0.55 0.61
C THR A 244 20.19 1.06 -0.62
N LEU A 245 18.91 0.71 -0.77
CA LEU A 245 18.05 1.16 -1.87
C LEU A 245 17.97 2.68 -1.91
N ILE A 246 17.58 3.33 -0.81
CA ILE A 246 17.43 4.79 -0.75
C ILE A 246 18.75 5.51 -1.03
N THR A 247 19.85 5.07 -0.41
CA THR A 247 21.15 5.72 -0.60
C THR A 247 21.62 5.57 -2.04
N SER A 248 21.45 4.40 -2.64
CA SER A 248 21.83 4.15 -4.03
C SER A 248 21.00 4.97 -5.02
N VAL A 249 19.71 5.15 -4.75
CA VAL A 249 18.83 6.01 -5.57
C VAL A 249 19.27 7.47 -5.46
N GLN A 250 19.58 7.94 -4.24
CA GLN A 250 20.04 9.31 -4.02
C GLN A 250 21.38 9.58 -4.71
N ASP A 251 22.35 8.68 -4.57
CA ASP A 251 23.66 8.79 -5.22
C ASP A 251 23.57 8.71 -6.76
N GLY A 252 22.58 7.98 -7.28
CA GLY A 252 22.33 7.86 -8.73
C GLY A 252 21.58 9.05 -9.35
N LEU A 253 20.90 9.88 -8.55
CA LEU A 253 20.11 11.02 -8.99
C LEU A 253 20.80 12.38 -8.77
N GLU A 254 21.92 12.44 -8.06
CA GLU A 254 22.71 13.68 -7.93
C GLU A 254 23.51 13.96 -9.22
N PRO A 255 23.30 15.11 -9.90
CA PRO A 255 24.14 15.49 -11.03
C PRO A 255 25.56 15.83 -10.56
N GLU A 256 26.57 15.29 -11.24
CA GLU A 256 27.98 15.71 -11.12
C GLU A 256 28.19 17.19 -11.42
#